data_AF-A0A7Y4WJK6-F1
#
_entry.id   AF-A0A7Y4WJK6-F1
#
_cell.length_a   1.000
_cell.length_b   1.000
_cell.length_c   1.000
_cell.angle_alpha   90.00
_cell.angle_beta   90.00
_cell.angle_gamma   90.00
#
_symmetry.space_group_name_H-M   'P 1'
#
loop_
_entity.id
_entity.type
_entity.pdbx_description
1 polymer ?
#
loop_
_entity_poly.entity_id
_entity_poly.type
_entity_poly.pdbx_seq_one_letter_code
_entity_poly.pdbx_strand_id
1 'polypeptide(L)'
;MLDDAARYGMFAALGLALVVGLVCLFVFRNKAAVKLAREAYEAEVAQIYKDLQGVDLTDPVAAERLIEMAGKKEGTWQDHELAPDIASLVARARSNLTSARERNASLERFTTAEAELKKSELPSERLKDLRRQLDESEVSLADAGAELVARVSQARLTADRLYATRLVEEARAAAREAGSNPRSGLVRLQPVEDELKTLLDRAFTAKNVEMQAFYTPLYQKAIEESDRLATALFQAEGEGLPWIDCLVPPQEGQWNPSKVRGFSHLIQGGALQIVGPDLDAGKMAVISIGDREQWRHFQADIEFVIEKGDLELYLRLGRSPNPNTLVYPLRTTSTSGVILQPGKKYAARISVIGSQFSARFVGEDIDTRPYVEDLAWMKARKGAIGLVVSPETRAKFTRFRVRELR
;
A
#
# COMPACT_ATOMS: atom_id res chain seq x y z
N MET A 1 -77.94 -3.19 -84.95
CA MET A 1 -77.85 -4.50 -84.28
C MET A 1 -76.38 -4.75 -83.99
N LEU A 2 -76.02 -4.98 -82.73
CA LEU A 2 -74.65 -5.37 -82.37
C LEU A 2 -74.41 -6.79 -82.90
N ASP A 3 -73.37 -6.95 -83.72
CA ASP A 3 -72.86 -8.25 -84.19
C ASP A 3 -72.62 -9.17 -82.99
N ASP A 4 -72.86 -10.47 -83.16
CA ASP A 4 -72.75 -11.46 -82.07
C ASP A 4 -71.33 -11.46 -81.48
N ALA A 5 -70.31 -11.15 -82.29
CA ALA A 5 -68.94 -10.92 -81.81
C ALA A 5 -68.84 -9.77 -80.78
N ALA A 6 -69.59 -8.69 -80.96
CA ALA A 6 -69.62 -7.55 -80.02
C ALA A 6 -70.42 -7.87 -78.75
N ARG A 7 -71.44 -8.74 -78.84
CA ARG A 7 -72.14 -9.28 -77.65
C ARG A 7 -71.25 -10.18 -76.82
N TYR A 8 -70.53 -11.11 -77.44
CA TYR A 8 -69.55 -11.95 -76.73
C TYR A 8 -68.41 -11.12 -76.13
N GLY A 9 -67.93 -10.09 -76.83
CA GLY A 9 -66.95 -9.14 -76.30
C GLY A 9 -67.44 -8.38 -75.06
N MET A 10 -68.70 -7.93 -75.04
CA MET A 10 -69.31 -7.31 -73.85
C MET A 10 -69.46 -8.27 -72.68
N PHE A 11 -69.92 -9.51 -72.90
CA PHE A 11 -70.03 -10.50 -71.82
C PHE A 11 -68.67 -10.90 -71.25
N ALA A 12 -67.65 -11.03 -72.11
CA ALA A 12 -66.28 -11.27 -71.69
C ALA A 12 -65.72 -10.07 -70.89
N ALA A 13 -65.96 -8.83 -71.34
CA ALA A 13 -65.54 -7.62 -70.63
C ALA A 13 -66.26 -7.47 -69.27
N LEU A 14 -67.55 -7.80 -69.20
CA LEU A 14 -68.33 -7.77 -67.95
C LEU A 14 -67.85 -8.84 -66.97
N GLY A 15 -67.57 -10.06 -67.45
CA GLY A 15 -66.97 -11.14 -66.66
C GLY A 15 -65.59 -10.77 -66.13
N LEU A 16 -64.75 -10.14 -66.96
CA LEU A 16 -63.43 -9.67 -66.56
C LEU A 16 -63.52 -8.53 -65.53
N ALA A 17 -64.44 -7.59 -65.70
CA ALA A 17 -64.70 -6.53 -64.72
C ALA A 17 -65.18 -7.08 -63.37
N LEU A 18 -65.98 -8.15 -63.37
CA LEU A 18 -66.45 -8.83 -62.16
C LEU A 18 -65.29 -9.55 -61.43
N VAL A 19 -64.41 -10.23 -62.17
CA VAL A 19 -63.21 -10.89 -61.62
C VAL A 19 -62.24 -9.85 -61.06
N VAL A 20 -61.95 -8.78 -61.80
CA VAL A 20 -61.09 -7.68 -61.34
C VAL A 20 -61.70 -6.99 -60.11
N GLY A 21 -63.02 -6.77 -60.10
CA GLY A 21 -63.74 -6.22 -58.95
C GLY A 21 -63.61 -7.09 -57.69
N LEU A 22 -63.76 -8.41 -57.83
CA LEU A 22 -63.58 -9.37 -56.72
C LEU A 22 -62.13 -9.40 -56.20
N VAL A 23 -61.14 -9.40 -57.09
CA VAL A 23 -59.71 -9.37 -56.72
C VAL A 23 -59.37 -8.05 -56.02
N CYS A 24 -59.82 -6.91 -56.53
CA CYS A 24 -59.63 -5.61 -55.89
C CYS A 24 -60.26 -5.57 -54.50
N LEU A 25 -61.49 -6.10 -54.34
CA LEU A 25 -62.18 -6.14 -53.05
C LEU A 25 -61.44 -7.04 -52.05
N PHE A 26 -60.91 -8.19 -52.49
CA PHE A 26 -60.06 -9.05 -51.68
C PHE A 26 -58.75 -8.36 -51.26
N VAL A 27 -58.06 -7.68 -52.19
CA VAL A 27 -56.84 -6.92 -51.90
C VAL A 27 -57.12 -5.74 -50.95
N PHE A 28 -58.22 -5.01 -51.11
CA PHE A 28 -58.60 -3.92 -50.20
C PHE A 28 -58.96 -4.43 -48.80
N ARG A 29 -59.71 -5.54 -48.69
CA ARG A 29 -60.01 -6.17 -47.39
C ARG A 29 -58.74 -6.69 -46.72
N ASN A 30 -57.84 -7.31 -47.48
CA ASN A 30 -56.58 -7.80 -46.94
C ASN A 30 -55.66 -6.64 -46.52
N LYS A 31 -55.57 -5.56 -47.30
CA LYS A 31 -54.83 -4.33 -46.92
C LYS A 31 -55.42 -3.66 -45.69
N ALA A 32 -56.75 -3.58 -45.57
CA ALA A 32 -57.41 -3.04 -44.39
C ALA A 32 -57.17 -3.91 -43.14
N ALA A 33 -57.24 -5.24 -43.28
CA ALA A 33 -56.95 -6.18 -42.20
C ALA A 33 -55.48 -6.10 -41.75
N VAL A 34 -54.54 -6.04 -42.70
CA VAL A 34 -53.10 -5.86 -42.42
C VAL A 34 -52.82 -4.51 -41.75
N LYS A 35 -53.48 -3.44 -42.20
CA LYS A 35 -53.35 -2.11 -41.59
C LYS A 35 -53.86 -2.09 -40.16
N LEU A 36 -55.05 -2.64 -39.91
CA LEU A 36 -55.61 -2.76 -38.55
C LEU A 36 -54.74 -3.63 -37.64
N ALA A 37 -54.22 -4.75 -38.15
CA ALA A 37 -53.30 -5.60 -37.39
C ALA A 37 -51.98 -4.86 -37.05
N ARG A 38 -51.46 -4.05 -37.97
CA ARG A 38 -50.28 -3.21 -37.73
C ARG A 38 -50.55 -2.10 -36.71
N GLU A 39 -51.67 -1.39 -36.82
CA GLU A 39 -52.06 -0.35 -35.85
C GLU A 39 -52.27 -0.94 -34.45
N ALA A 40 -52.87 -2.13 -34.35
CA ALA A 40 -53.03 -2.84 -33.09
C ALA A 40 -51.68 -3.25 -32.50
N TYR A 41 -50.75 -3.74 -33.32
CA TYR A 41 -49.38 -4.07 -32.92
C TYR A 41 -48.60 -2.84 -32.43
N GLU A 42 -48.64 -1.74 -33.19
CA GLU A 42 -48.00 -0.46 -32.82
C GLU A 42 -48.57 0.08 -31.50
N ALA A 43 -49.90 0.02 -31.30
CA ALA A 43 -50.56 0.42 -30.06
C ALA A 43 -50.17 -0.48 -28.88
N GLU A 44 -50.07 -1.80 -29.10
CA GLU A 44 -49.64 -2.74 -28.08
C GLU A 44 -48.19 -2.48 -27.64
N VAL A 45 -47.26 -2.31 -28.58
CA VAL A 45 -45.86 -2.02 -28.24
C VAL A 45 -45.70 -0.64 -27.60
N ALA A 46 -46.44 0.38 -28.06
CA ALA A 46 -46.45 1.69 -27.42
C ALA A 46 -46.96 1.63 -25.97
N GLN A 47 -47.98 0.80 -25.70
CA GLN A 47 -48.48 0.58 -24.34
C GLN A 47 -47.44 -0.14 -23.48
N ILE A 48 -46.77 -1.18 -24.02
CA ILE A 48 -45.66 -1.86 -23.33
C ILE A 48 -44.59 -0.83 -22.95
N TYR A 49 -44.14 -0.02 -23.90
CA TYR A 49 -43.12 0.99 -23.64
C TYR A 49 -43.54 1.97 -22.54
N LYS A 50 -44.78 2.47 -22.59
CA LYS A 50 -45.35 3.37 -21.58
C LYS A 50 -45.40 2.74 -20.19
N ASP A 51 -45.80 1.47 -20.11
CA ASP A 51 -45.85 0.72 -18.85
C ASP A 51 -44.44 0.56 -18.26
N LEU A 52 -43.44 0.26 -19.08
CA LEU A 52 -42.04 0.12 -18.64
C LEU A 52 -41.42 1.47 -18.24
N GLN A 53 -41.75 2.56 -18.95
CA GLN A 53 -41.21 3.89 -18.67
C GLN A 53 -41.69 4.44 -17.32
N GLY A 54 -42.88 4.03 -16.86
CA GLY A 54 -43.44 4.45 -15.57
C GLY A 54 -42.84 3.75 -14.34
N VAL A 55 -41.97 2.75 -14.53
CA VAL A 55 -41.37 1.99 -13.44
C VAL A 55 -40.19 2.76 -12.83
N ASP A 56 -40.21 2.92 -11.51
CA ASP A 56 -39.07 3.46 -10.77
C ASP A 56 -37.90 2.46 -10.77
N LEU A 57 -36.87 2.74 -11.56
CA LEU A 57 -35.68 1.88 -11.67
C LEU A 57 -34.79 1.91 -10.43
N THR A 58 -35.06 2.79 -9.46
CA THR A 58 -34.28 2.88 -8.21
C THR A 58 -34.74 1.86 -7.17
N ASP A 59 -35.98 1.37 -7.27
CA ASP A 59 -36.50 0.25 -6.47
C ASP A 59 -36.10 -1.10 -7.12
N PRO A 60 -35.30 -1.95 -6.45
CA PRO A 60 -34.89 -3.25 -6.99
C PRO A 60 -36.07 -4.16 -7.35
N VAL A 61 -37.18 -4.11 -6.61
CA VAL A 61 -38.37 -4.94 -6.88
C VAL A 61 -39.06 -4.47 -8.16
N ALA A 62 -39.16 -3.16 -8.35
CA ALA A 62 -39.72 -2.55 -9.54
C ALA A 62 -38.84 -2.84 -10.78
N ALA A 63 -37.51 -2.73 -10.65
CA ALA A 63 -36.55 -3.07 -11.71
C ALA A 63 -36.65 -4.55 -12.14
N GLU A 64 -36.81 -5.48 -11.20
CA GLU A 64 -37.00 -6.90 -11.50
C GLU A 64 -38.33 -7.15 -12.24
N ARG A 65 -39.42 -6.52 -11.80
CA ARG A 65 -40.72 -6.57 -12.49
C ARG A 65 -40.64 -6.03 -13.92
N LEU A 66 -39.88 -4.97 -14.17
CA LEU A 66 -39.67 -4.43 -15.52
C LEU A 66 -38.97 -5.46 -16.41
N ILE A 67 -37.90 -6.09 -15.92
CA ILE A 67 -37.16 -7.10 -16.67
C ILE A 67 -38.07 -8.30 -16.99
N GLU A 68 -38.86 -8.76 -16.01
CA GLU A 68 -39.80 -9.86 -16.20
C GLU A 68 -40.89 -9.51 -17.22
N MET A 69 -41.46 -8.31 -17.14
CA MET A 69 -42.50 -7.83 -18.04
C MET A 69 -42.00 -7.69 -19.48
N ALA A 70 -40.82 -7.09 -19.65
CA ALA A 70 -40.19 -6.95 -20.96
C ALA A 70 -39.85 -8.31 -21.57
N GLY A 71 -39.30 -9.25 -20.77
CA GLY A 71 -38.96 -10.60 -21.22
C GLY A 71 -40.18 -11.44 -21.62
N LYS A 72 -41.29 -11.36 -20.86
CA LYS A 72 -42.53 -12.06 -21.21
C LYS A 72 -43.13 -11.61 -22.55
N LYS A 73 -42.82 -10.39 -22.99
CA LYS A 73 -43.33 -9.79 -24.22
C LYS A 73 -42.25 -9.59 -25.30
N GLU A 74 -41.07 -10.19 -25.15
CA GLU A 74 -39.92 -9.98 -26.03
C GLU A 74 -40.27 -10.18 -27.51
N GLY A 75 -40.94 -11.29 -27.83
CA GLY A 75 -41.40 -11.58 -29.20
C GLY A 75 -42.42 -10.59 -29.77
N THR A 76 -43.01 -9.73 -28.94
CA THR A 76 -43.98 -8.69 -29.37
C THR A 76 -43.30 -7.36 -29.68
N TRP A 77 -42.16 -7.02 -29.09
CA TRP A 77 -41.55 -5.69 -29.29
C TRP A 77 -40.18 -5.72 -29.96
N GLN A 78 -39.52 -6.87 -30.06
CA GLN A 78 -38.13 -6.97 -30.52
C GLN A 78 -37.89 -6.46 -31.95
N ASP A 79 -38.89 -6.60 -32.84
CA ASP A 79 -38.84 -6.14 -34.22
C ASP A 79 -39.51 -4.76 -34.43
N HIS A 80 -39.90 -4.08 -33.34
CA HIS A 80 -40.54 -2.75 -33.39
C HIS A 80 -39.51 -1.62 -33.36
N GLU A 81 -39.88 -0.43 -33.86
CA GLU A 81 -39.02 0.76 -33.85
C GLU A 81 -38.63 1.23 -32.43
N LEU A 82 -39.44 0.88 -31.43
CA LEU A 82 -39.20 1.15 -30.00
C LEU A 82 -38.31 0.10 -29.30
N ALA A 83 -37.90 -0.96 -30.01
CA ALA A 83 -37.05 -2.00 -29.45
C ALA A 83 -35.75 -1.46 -28.80
N PRO A 84 -35.04 -0.47 -29.39
CA PRO A 84 -33.83 0.09 -28.77
C PRO A 84 -34.12 0.78 -27.42
N ASP A 85 -35.25 1.49 -27.31
CA ASP A 85 -35.63 2.20 -26.09
C ASP A 85 -36.05 1.23 -24.98
N ILE A 86 -36.82 0.19 -25.33
CA ILE A 86 -37.20 -0.89 -24.42
C ILE A 86 -35.94 -1.64 -23.96
N ALA A 87 -35.02 -1.99 -24.87
CA ALA A 87 -33.76 -2.63 -24.54
C ALA A 87 -32.88 -1.75 -23.61
N SER A 88 -32.86 -0.43 -23.83
CA SER A 88 -32.17 0.52 -22.97
C SER A 88 -32.77 0.59 -21.55
N LEU A 89 -34.10 0.54 -21.41
CA LEU A 89 -34.77 0.45 -20.12
C LEU A 89 -34.41 -0.87 -19.39
N VAL A 90 -34.47 -2.00 -20.09
CA VAL A 90 -34.09 -3.31 -19.55
C VAL A 90 -32.61 -3.34 -19.12
N ALA A 91 -31.71 -2.78 -19.92
CA ALA A 91 -30.29 -2.71 -19.59
C ALA A 91 -30.03 -1.86 -18.34
N ARG A 92 -30.69 -0.69 -18.21
CA ARG A 92 -30.62 0.15 -17.00
C ARG A 92 -31.17 -0.55 -15.77
N ALA A 93 -32.32 -1.22 -15.88
CA ALA A 93 -32.90 -2.01 -14.79
C ALA A 93 -31.95 -3.12 -14.32
N ARG A 94 -31.33 -3.86 -15.26
CA ARG A 94 -30.31 -4.88 -14.96
C ARG A 94 -29.10 -4.28 -14.26
N SER A 95 -28.59 -3.15 -14.76
CA SER A 95 -27.45 -2.45 -14.15
C SER A 95 -27.76 -2.03 -12.71
N ASN A 96 -28.91 -1.39 -12.48
CA ASN A 96 -29.32 -0.95 -11.14
C ASN A 96 -29.48 -2.12 -10.17
N LEU A 97 -30.05 -3.23 -10.62
CA LEU A 97 -30.24 -4.42 -9.82
C LEU A 97 -28.90 -5.10 -9.48
N THR A 98 -27.94 -5.13 -10.40
CA THR A 98 -26.56 -5.57 -10.12
C THR A 98 -25.90 -4.67 -9.09
N SER A 99 -25.95 -3.34 -9.27
CA SER A 99 -25.37 -2.39 -8.31
C SER A 99 -26.05 -2.46 -6.93
N ALA A 100 -27.35 -2.70 -6.87
CA ALA A 100 -28.07 -2.91 -5.60
C ALA A 100 -27.61 -4.20 -4.90
N ARG A 101 -27.43 -5.30 -5.66
CA ARG A 101 -26.91 -6.58 -5.13
C ARG A 101 -25.48 -6.43 -4.61
N GLU A 102 -24.60 -5.75 -5.35
CA GLU A 102 -23.22 -5.49 -4.93
C GLU A 102 -23.14 -4.64 -3.66
N ARG A 103 -23.95 -3.58 -3.57
CA ARG A 103 -24.06 -2.77 -2.35
C ARG A 103 -24.56 -3.57 -1.15
N ASN A 104 -25.60 -4.38 -1.34
CA ASN A 104 -26.14 -5.23 -0.27
C ASN A 104 -25.12 -6.28 0.18
N ALA A 105 -24.40 -6.92 -0.74
CA ALA A 105 -23.34 -7.87 -0.41
C ALA A 105 -22.19 -7.18 0.35
N SER A 106 -21.84 -5.96 -0.03
CA SER A 106 -20.82 -5.15 0.67
C SER A 106 -21.28 -4.77 2.08
N LEU A 107 -22.56 -4.39 2.25
CA LEU A 107 -23.17 -4.10 3.55
C LEU A 107 -23.22 -5.34 4.46
N GLU A 108 -23.53 -6.52 3.91
CA GLU A 108 -23.54 -7.78 4.66
C GLU A 108 -22.13 -8.15 5.14
N ARG A 109 -21.12 -8.02 4.25
CA ARG A 109 -19.70 -8.22 4.62
C ARG A 109 -19.26 -7.23 5.71
N PHE A 110 -19.60 -5.95 5.55
CA PHE A 110 -19.32 -4.94 6.58
C PHE A 110 -19.98 -5.29 7.91
N THR A 111 -21.27 -5.64 7.89
CA THR A 111 -22.03 -5.99 9.11
C THR A 111 -21.44 -7.21 9.81
N THR A 112 -21.00 -8.20 9.05
CA THR A 112 -20.31 -9.39 9.56
C THR A 112 -18.97 -9.01 10.21
N ALA A 113 -18.16 -8.18 9.54
CA ALA A 113 -16.90 -7.69 10.08
C ALA A 113 -17.10 -6.86 11.36
N GLU A 114 -18.11 -5.97 11.37
CA GLU A 114 -18.46 -5.14 12.53
C GLU A 114 -18.91 -6.02 13.72
N ALA A 115 -19.71 -7.06 13.48
CA ALA A 115 -20.12 -8.00 14.51
C ALA A 115 -18.93 -8.82 15.04
N GLU A 116 -17.99 -9.19 14.17
CA GLU A 116 -16.81 -9.93 14.57
C GLU A 116 -15.86 -9.09 15.43
N LEU A 117 -15.65 -7.81 15.09
CA LEU A 117 -14.84 -6.88 15.88
C LEU A 117 -15.31 -6.71 17.34
N LYS A 118 -16.60 -6.96 17.61
CA LYS A 118 -17.16 -6.88 18.97
C LYS A 118 -16.77 -8.08 19.85
N LYS A 119 -16.12 -9.11 19.29
CA LYS A 119 -15.60 -10.26 20.05
C LYS A 119 -14.29 -9.85 20.75
N SER A 120 -14.15 -10.21 22.03
CA SER A 120 -13.07 -9.72 22.91
C SER A 120 -11.69 -10.34 22.66
N GLU A 121 -11.59 -11.46 21.94
CA GLU A 121 -10.37 -12.30 21.89
C GLU A 121 -9.91 -12.63 20.47
N LEU A 122 -9.98 -11.67 19.55
CA LEU A 122 -9.43 -11.88 18.22
C LEU A 122 -7.89 -11.83 18.23
N PRO A 123 -7.21 -12.79 17.56
CA PRO A 123 -5.76 -12.75 17.36
C PRO A 123 -5.38 -11.67 16.35
N SER A 124 -4.12 -11.21 16.40
CA SER A 124 -3.63 -10.11 15.55
C SER A 124 -3.80 -10.38 14.05
N GLU A 125 -3.56 -11.61 13.58
CA GLU A 125 -3.74 -11.99 12.17
C GLU A 125 -5.20 -11.86 11.72
N ARG A 126 -6.17 -12.24 12.56
CA ARG A 126 -7.58 -12.09 12.23
C ARG A 126 -8.00 -10.62 12.19
N LEU A 127 -7.49 -9.83 13.13
CA LEU A 127 -7.69 -8.38 13.14
C LEU A 127 -7.10 -7.71 11.90
N LYS A 128 -5.96 -8.18 11.41
CA LYS A 128 -5.34 -7.70 10.15
C LYS A 128 -6.24 -7.97 8.93
N ASP A 129 -6.85 -9.15 8.85
CA ASP A 129 -7.81 -9.46 7.79
C ASP A 129 -9.06 -8.59 7.88
N LEU A 130 -9.61 -8.39 9.09
CA LEU A 130 -10.76 -7.53 9.31
C LEU A 130 -10.48 -6.08 8.90
N ARG A 131 -9.28 -5.55 9.19
CA ARG A 131 -8.85 -4.21 8.74
C ARG A 131 -8.93 -4.09 7.22
N ARG A 132 -8.38 -5.05 6.49
CA ARG A 132 -8.45 -5.07 5.01
C ARG A 132 -9.91 -5.11 4.51
N GLN A 133 -10.75 -5.94 5.11
CA GLN A 133 -12.17 -6.02 4.75
C GLN A 133 -12.91 -4.69 5.00
N LEU A 134 -12.53 -3.97 6.05
CA LEU A 134 -13.11 -2.66 6.38
C LEU A 134 -12.60 -1.56 5.45
N ASP A 135 -11.34 -1.62 5.01
CA ASP A 135 -10.82 -0.73 3.97
C ASP A 135 -11.58 -0.93 2.63
N GLU A 136 -11.83 -2.18 2.25
CA GLU A 136 -12.67 -2.49 1.06
C GLU A 136 -14.12 -2.02 1.23
N SER A 137 -14.65 -2.12 2.46
CA SER A 137 -16.00 -1.64 2.80
C SER A 137 -16.10 -0.12 2.74
N GLU A 138 -15.06 0.62 3.17
CA GLU A 138 -15.03 2.09 3.10
C GLU A 138 -15.13 2.59 1.66
N VAL A 139 -14.43 1.93 0.73
CA VAL A 139 -14.48 2.28 -0.70
C VAL A 139 -15.83 1.90 -1.32
N SER A 140 -16.31 0.68 -1.07
CA SER A 140 -17.55 0.17 -1.70
C SER A 140 -18.84 0.81 -1.15
N LEU A 141 -18.81 1.34 0.07
CA LEU A 141 -19.96 1.97 0.73
C LEU A 141 -19.84 3.50 0.85
N ALA A 142 -18.89 4.13 0.15
CA ALA A 142 -18.65 5.58 0.24
C ALA A 142 -19.89 6.44 -0.08
N ASP A 143 -20.73 5.98 -1.01
CA ASP A 143 -21.94 6.69 -1.44
C ASP A 143 -23.23 6.16 -0.76
N ALA A 144 -23.12 5.28 0.23
CA ALA A 144 -24.26 4.63 0.87
C ALA A 144 -24.92 5.46 1.99
N GLY A 145 -24.52 6.73 2.14
CA GLY A 145 -25.07 7.69 3.10
C GLY A 145 -24.15 7.96 4.30
N ALA A 146 -24.25 9.17 4.85
CA ALA A 146 -23.31 9.68 5.85
C ALA A 146 -23.25 8.84 7.14
N GLU A 147 -24.38 8.27 7.58
CA GLU A 147 -24.43 7.43 8.78
C GLU A 147 -23.64 6.12 8.60
N LEU A 148 -23.83 5.45 7.46
CA LEU A 148 -23.13 4.19 7.18
C LEU A 148 -21.64 4.44 6.98
N VAL A 149 -21.26 5.51 6.27
CA VAL A 149 -19.86 5.92 6.11
C VAL A 149 -19.21 6.19 7.49
N ALA A 150 -19.90 6.88 8.39
CA ALA A 150 -19.41 7.11 9.75
C ALA A 150 -19.25 5.81 10.54
N ARG A 151 -20.18 4.86 10.41
CA ARG A 151 -20.08 3.52 11.04
C ARG A 151 -18.89 2.72 10.52
N VAL A 152 -18.66 2.70 9.20
CA VAL A 152 -17.51 2.01 8.59
C VAL A 152 -16.20 2.62 9.08
N SER A 153 -16.09 3.94 9.07
CA SER A 153 -14.92 4.67 9.57
C SER A 153 -14.64 4.36 11.05
N GLN A 154 -15.67 4.37 11.89
CA GLN A 154 -15.55 4.02 13.30
C GLN A 154 -15.11 2.56 13.51
N ALA A 155 -15.69 1.61 12.77
CA ALA A 155 -15.30 0.21 12.82
C ALA A 155 -13.83 0.02 12.42
N ARG A 156 -13.36 0.73 11.39
CA ARG A 156 -11.94 0.71 10.99
C ARG A 156 -11.04 1.23 12.11
N LEU A 157 -11.37 2.38 12.71
CA LEU A 157 -10.61 2.93 13.83
C LEU A 157 -10.54 1.95 15.01
N THR A 158 -11.65 1.28 15.33
CA THR A 158 -11.68 0.24 16.36
C THR A 158 -10.80 -0.96 15.98
N ALA A 159 -10.87 -1.44 14.74
CA ALA A 159 -10.05 -2.54 14.24
C ALA A 159 -8.55 -2.20 14.31
N ASP A 160 -8.17 -1.01 13.87
CA ASP A 160 -6.80 -0.50 13.92
C ASP A 160 -6.25 -0.46 15.36
N ARG A 161 -7.05 0.01 16.33
CA ARG A 161 -6.66 0.07 17.74
C ARG A 161 -6.53 -1.31 18.37
N LEU A 162 -7.49 -2.20 18.11
CA LEU A 162 -7.46 -3.58 18.59
C LEU A 162 -6.27 -4.32 18.01
N TYR A 163 -6.02 -4.18 16.70
CA TYR A 163 -4.90 -4.79 16.03
C TYR A 163 -3.57 -4.36 16.63
N ALA A 164 -3.31 -3.06 16.74
CA ALA A 164 -2.05 -2.56 17.28
C ALA A 164 -1.84 -2.97 18.75
N THR A 165 -2.91 -2.94 19.56
CA THR A 165 -2.86 -3.41 20.96
C THR A 165 -2.50 -4.89 21.02
N ARG A 166 -3.23 -5.72 20.27
CA ARG A 166 -3.03 -7.17 20.27
C ARG A 166 -1.65 -7.56 19.74
N LEU A 167 -1.17 -6.87 18.71
CA LEU A 167 0.17 -7.08 18.14
C LEU A 167 1.27 -6.87 19.20
N VAL A 168 1.15 -5.82 20.01
CA VAL A 168 2.09 -5.58 21.13
C VAL A 168 1.94 -6.63 22.21
N GLU A 169 0.71 -6.96 22.62
CA GLU A 169 0.47 -7.96 23.67
C GLU A 169 1.04 -9.33 23.30
N GLU A 170 0.75 -9.82 22.09
CA GLU A 170 1.25 -11.10 21.58
C GLU A 170 2.77 -11.10 21.47
N ALA A 171 3.38 -10.03 20.96
CA ALA A 171 4.84 -9.94 20.87
C ALA A 171 5.51 -9.89 22.24
N ARG A 172 4.92 -9.18 23.21
CA ARG A 172 5.44 -9.15 24.59
C ARG A 172 5.26 -10.48 25.31
N ALA A 173 4.12 -11.15 25.13
CA ALA A 173 3.91 -12.49 25.65
C ALA A 173 4.98 -13.45 25.10
N ALA A 174 5.17 -13.45 23.78
CA ALA A 174 6.19 -14.25 23.13
C ALA A 174 7.62 -13.88 23.56
N ALA A 175 7.93 -12.60 23.77
CA ALA A 175 9.21 -12.13 24.27
C ALA A 175 9.50 -12.59 25.71
N ARG A 176 8.46 -12.76 26.53
CA ARG A 176 8.58 -13.33 27.89
C ARG A 176 8.74 -14.85 27.84
N GLU A 177 7.99 -15.53 26.98
CA GLU A 177 8.09 -16.98 26.76
C GLU A 177 9.45 -17.40 26.19
N ALA A 178 10.10 -16.53 25.41
CA ALA A 178 11.44 -16.73 24.88
C ALA A 178 12.48 -17.02 25.98
N GLY A 179 12.18 -16.68 27.24
CA GLY A 179 12.94 -17.13 28.41
C GLY A 179 14.43 -16.80 28.30
N SER A 180 15.26 -17.85 28.26
CA SER A 180 16.73 -17.76 28.17
C SER A 180 17.27 -17.50 26.75
N ASN A 181 16.42 -17.39 25.72
CA ASN A 181 16.83 -17.07 24.35
C ASN A 181 16.32 -15.68 23.91
N PRO A 182 16.98 -14.59 24.32
CA PRO A 182 16.63 -13.23 23.91
C PRO A 182 16.54 -13.01 22.40
N ARG A 183 17.36 -13.73 21.61
CA ARG A 183 17.37 -13.62 20.15
C ARG A 183 16.02 -13.98 19.55
N SER A 184 15.39 -15.07 20.02
CA SER A 184 14.06 -15.45 19.54
C SER A 184 12.98 -14.41 19.85
N GLY A 185 13.06 -13.74 21.00
CA GLY A 185 12.16 -12.63 21.36
C GLY A 185 12.37 -11.40 20.47
N LEU A 186 13.62 -11.04 20.20
CA LEU A 186 13.94 -9.96 19.25
C LEU A 186 13.39 -10.29 17.85
N VAL A 187 13.55 -11.54 17.38
CA VAL A 187 12.97 -12.07 16.12
C VAL A 187 11.49 -11.70 15.98
N ARG A 188 10.71 -11.89 17.04
CA ARG A 188 9.26 -11.63 17.06
C ARG A 188 8.88 -10.16 17.25
N LEU A 189 9.65 -9.38 18.00
CA LEU A 189 9.36 -7.95 18.24
C LEU A 189 9.61 -7.06 17.02
N GLN A 190 10.57 -7.41 16.17
CA GLN A 190 10.91 -6.59 14.99
C GLN A 190 9.72 -6.29 14.05
N PRO A 191 8.98 -7.29 13.54
CA PRO A 191 7.85 -7.00 12.65
C PRO A 191 6.78 -6.15 13.36
N VAL A 192 6.65 -6.27 14.68
CA VAL A 192 5.73 -5.46 15.48
C VAL A 192 6.19 -4.01 15.60
N GLU A 193 7.47 -3.76 15.90
CA GLU A 193 8.04 -2.41 15.86
C GLU A 193 7.87 -1.77 14.48
N ASP A 194 8.14 -2.52 13.40
CA ASP A 194 8.03 -2.03 12.03
C ASP A 194 6.59 -1.67 11.65
N GLU A 195 5.63 -2.51 12.01
CA GLU A 195 4.20 -2.24 11.77
C GLU A 195 3.72 -1.05 12.60
N LEU A 196 4.04 -0.98 13.90
CA LEU A 196 3.66 0.15 14.75
C LEU A 196 4.28 1.47 14.27
N LYS A 197 5.54 1.45 13.83
CA LYS A 197 6.18 2.62 13.23
C LYS A 197 5.45 3.06 11.96
N THR A 198 5.04 2.10 11.13
CA THR A 198 4.26 2.38 9.92
C THR A 198 2.90 3.01 10.24
N LEU A 199 2.19 2.48 11.24
CA LEU A 199 0.91 3.04 11.70
C LEU A 199 1.09 4.46 12.27
N LEU A 200 2.14 4.67 13.06
CA LEU A 200 2.46 5.96 13.64
C LEU A 200 2.86 6.99 12.57
N ASP A 201 3.67 6.61 11.58
CA ASP A 201 4.07 7.48 10.47
C ASP A 201 2.88 7.88 9.60
N ARG A 202 1.94 6.96 9.37
CA ARG A 202 0.67 7.27 8.71
C ARG A 202 -0.13 8.29 9.52
N ALA A 203 -0.22 8.13 10.85
CA ALA A 203 -0.90 9.07 11.73
C ALA A 203 -0.24 10.46 11.75
N PHE A 204 1.09 10.55 11.70
CA PHE A 204 1.83 11.81 11.56
C PHE A 204 1.58 12.47 10.21
N THR A 205 1.65 11.70 9.12
CA THR A 205 1.43 12.18 7.75
C THR A 205 -0.01 12.69 7.57
N ALA A 206 -0.98 11.98 8.12
CA ALA A 206 -2.39 12.37 8.12
C ALA A 206 -2.73 13.46 9.16
N LYS A 207 -1.75 13.90 9.98
CA LYS A 207 -1.94 14.85 11.09
C LYS A 207 -3.06 14.44 12.07
N ASN A 208 -3.29 13.14 12.24
CA ASN A 208 -4.30 12.59 13.15
C ASN A 208 -3.73 12.53 14.58
N VAL A 209 -3.99 13.57 15.38
CA VAL A 209 -3.47 13.73 16.75
C VAL A 209 -3.92 12.61 17.68
N GLU A 210 -5.17 12.13 17.54
CA GLU A 210 -5.70 11.05 18.38
C GLU A 210 -4.94 9.74 18.13
N MET A 211 -4.72 9.39 16.85
CA MET A 211 -4.00 8.16 16.51
C MET A 211 -2.50 8.27 16.80
N GLN A 212 -1.90 9.47 16.69
CA GLN A 212 -0.54 9.71 17.17
C GLN A 212 -0.43 9.45 18.68
N ALA A 213 -1.35 10.00 19.47
CA ALA A 213 -1.39 9.80 20.92
C ALA A 213 -1.65 8.33 21.31
N PHE A 214 -2.42 7.60 20.50
CA PHE A 214 -2.69 6.18 20.71
C PHE A 214 -1.48 5.29 20.37
N TYR A 215 -0.87 5.45 19.20
CA TYR A 215 0.22 4.57 18.74
C TYR A 215 1.56 4.85 19.42
N THR A 216 1.84 6.10 19.80
CA THR A 216 3.11 6.49 20.44
C THR A 216 3.46 5.62 21.66
N PRO A 217 2.59 5.48 22.68
CA PRO A 217 2.92 4.66 23.85
C PRO A 217 3.01 3.16 23.53
N LEU A 218 2.28 2.66 22.52
CA LEU A 218 2.40 1.26 22.08
C LEU A 218 3.76 1.00 21.44
N TYR A 219 4.21 1.91 20.57
CA TYR A 219 5.51 1.83 19.93
C TYR A 219 6.66 1.96 20.93
N GLN A 220 6.55 2.89 21.89
CA GLN A 220 7.54 3.05 22.98
C GLN A 220 7.65 1.77 23.81
N LYS A 221 6.53 1.14 24.21
CA LYS A 221 6.55 -0.14 24.93
C LYS A 221 7.21 -1.27 24.15
N ALA A 222 7.00 -1.32 22.83
CA ALA A 222 7.66 -2.31 21.98
C ALA A 222 9.18 -2.07 21.93
N ILE A 223 9.61 -0.80 21.82
CA ILE A 223 11.03 -0.42 21.90
C ILE A 223 11.63 -0.80 23.24
N GLU A 224 10.98 -0.49 24.36
CA GLU A 224 11.48 -0.81 25.71
C GLU A 224 11.72 -2.31 25.88
N GLU A 225 10.80 -3.15 25.39
CA GLU A 225 10.93 -4.61 25.46
C GLU A 225 12.09 -5.10 24.57
N SER A 226 12.23 -4.53 23.39
CA SER A 226 13.33 -4.82 22.45
C SER A 226 14.68 -4.40 23.01
N ASP A 227 14.77 -3.22 23.64
CA ASP A 227 15.97 -2.72 24.29
C ASP A 227 16.41 -3.62 25.44
N ARG A 228 15.45 -4.06 26.26
CA ARG A 228 15.70 -5.01 27.36
C ARG A 228 16.32 -6.31 26.83
N LEU A 229 15.72 -6.90 25.79
CA LEU A 229 16.22 -8.14 25.20
C LEU A 229 17.56 -7.96 24.47
N ALA A 230 17.75 -6.87 23.72
CA ALA A 230 18.99 -6.57 23.03
C ALA A 230 20.15 -6.38 24.02
N THR A 231 19.89 -5.70 25.14
CA THR A 231 20.88 -5.52 26.21
C THR A 231 21.23 -6.86 26.86
N ALA A 232 20.24 -7.68 27.19
CA ALA A 232 20.48 -9.00 27.77
C ALA A 232 21.29 -9.90 26.82
N LEU A 233 20.95 -9.91 25.52
CA LEU A 233 21.68 -10.66 24.50
C LEU A 233 23.13 -10.18 24.36
N PHE A 234 23.31 -8.86 24.34
CA PHE A 234 24.63 -8.25 24.23
C PHE A 234 25.52 -8.59 25.44
N GLN A 235 24.96 -8.57 26.65
CA GLN A 235 25.69 -8.95 27.86
C GLN A 235 26.06 -10.43 27.89
N ALA A 236 25.18 -11.31 27.38
CA ALA A 236 25.41 -12.75 27.38
C ALA A 236 26.37 -13.22 26.28
N GLU A 237 26.21 -12.71 25.05
CA GLU A 237 26.86 -13.25 23.85
C GLU A 237 27.66 -12.22 23.05
N GLY A 238 27.54 -10.92 23.36
CA GLY A 238 27.99 -9.86 22.47
C GLY A 238 29.44 -9.99 21.99
N GLU A 239 30.37 -10.35 22.88
CA GLU A 239 31.79 -10.54 22.54
C GLU A 239 32.08 -11.83 21.76
N GLY A 240 31.20 -12.83 21.82
CA GLY A 240 31.37 -14.12 21.15
C GLY A 240 30.84 -14.18 19.70
N LEU A 241 30.12 -13.16 19.26
CA LEU A 241 29.53 -13.14 17.92
C LEU A 241 30.58 -12.87 16.84
N PRO A 242 30.49 -13.55 15.68
CA PRO A 242 31.46 -13.40 14.61
C PRO A 242 31.39 -12.01 13.99
N TRP A 243 32.56 -11.48 13.63
CA TRP A 243 32.66 -10.26 12.86
C TRP A 243 32.40 -10.53 11.37
N ILE A 244 31.56 -9.71 10.78
CA ILE A 244 31.36 -9.60 9.34
C ILE A 244 32.30 -8.51 8.86
N ASP A 245 33.34 -8.87 8.10
CA ASP A 245 34.23 -7.89 7.49
C ASP A 245 33.59 -7.30 6.23
N CYS A 246 33.38 -5.99 6.26
CA CYS A 246 32.70 -5.24 5.21
C CYS A 246 33.63 -4.88 4.04
N LEU A 247 34.94 -5.12 4.13
CA LEU A 247 35.93 -4.71 3.14
C LEU A 247 36.46 -5.86 2.27
N VAL A 248 35.90 -7.07 2.41
CA VAL A 248 36.31 -8.29 1.70
C VAL A 248 35.10 -9.03 1.13
N PRO A 249 35.28 -10.01 0.22
CA PRO A 249 34.17 -10.81 -0.28
C PRO A 249 33.42 -11.56 0.83
N PRO A 250 32.08 -11.66 0.77
CA PRO A 250 31.20 -11.14 -0.29
C PRO A 250 30.71 -9.70 -0.08
N GLN A 251 31.18 -9.01 0.98
CA GLN A 251 30.62 -7.72 1.40
C GLN A 251 31.19 -6.52 0.65
N GLU A 252 32.41 -6.61 0.12
CA GLU A 252 33.03 -5.53 -0.66
C GLU A 252 32.16 -5.05 -1.85
N GLY A 253 31.38 -5.95 -2.47
CA GLY A 253 30.48 -5.62 -3.58
C GLY A 253 29.13 -5.05 -3.16
N GLN A 254 28.88 -4.90 -1.85
CA GLN A 254 27.58 -4.48 -1.31
C GLN A 254 27.57 -3.01 -0.88
N TRP A 255 28.68 -2.30 -1.02
CA TRP A 255 28.71 -0.87 -0.79
C TRP A 255 27.91 -0.12 -1.85
N ASN A 256 27.08 0.82 -1.42
CA ASN A 256 26.15 1.56 -2.25
C ASN A 256 26.51 3.05 -2.27
N PRO A 257 27.33 3.50 -3.25
CA PRO A 257 27.74 4.89 -3.38
C PRO A 257 26.65 5.75 -4.03
N SER A 258 26.53 7.00 -3.59
CA SER A 258 25.77 8.02 -4.29
C SER A 258 26.50 8.49 -5.55
N LYS A 259 25.75 8.98 -6.54
CA LYS A 259 26.29 9.49 -7.78
C LYS A 259 26.44 11.01 -7.69
N VAL A 260 27.59 11.47 -7.21
CA VAL A 260 27.94 12.90 -7.10
C VAL A 260 29.22 13.16 -7.90
N ARG A 261 29.31 14.31 -8.56
CA ARG A 261 30.50 14.67 -9.36
C ARG A 261 31.75 14.74 -8.47
N GLY A 262 32.85 14.18 -8.96
CA GLY A 262 34.14 14.11 -8.25
C GLY A 262 34.22 13.02 -7.18
N PHE A 263 33.08 12.50 -6.71
CA PHE A 263 33.08 11.46 -5.70
C PHE A 263 33.54 10.13 -6.29
N SER A 264 34.52 9.50 -5.63
CA SER A 264 34.97 8.16 -5.98
C SER A 264 35.31 7.34 -4.74
N HIS A 265 35.20 6.03 -4.87
CA HIS A 265 35.57 5.07 -3.85
C HIS A 265 36.24 3.87 -4.52
N LEU A 266 37.14 3.22 -3.81
CA LEU A 266 37.81 2.00 -4.27
C LEU A 266 37.98 1.06 -3.09
N ILE A 267 37.50 -0.17 -3.22
CA ILE A 267 37.78 -1.25 -2.26
C ILE A 267 38.79 -2.18 -2.91
N GLN A 268 39.99 -2.25 -2.34
CA GLN A 268 41.05 -3.11 -2.84
C GLN A 268 41.94 -3.58 -1.68
N GLY A 269 42.20 -4.88 -1.64
CA GLY A 269 43.09 -5.48 -0.64
C GLY A 269 42.60 -5.29 0.80
N GLY A 270 41.29 -5.38 1.04
CA GLY A 270 40.70 -5.20 2.38
C GLY A 270 40.70 -3.75 2.87
N ALA A 271 40.88 -2.77 1.99
CA ALA A 271 40.85 -1.35 2.35
C ALA A 271 39.89 -0.57 1.46
N LEU A 272 39.08 0.30 2.06
CA LEU A 272 38.22 1.25 1.38
C LEU A 272 38.92 2.61 1.31
N GLN A 273 39.16 3.10 0.11
CA GLN A 273 39.67 4.44 -0.16
C GLN A 273 38.51 5.32 -0.64
N ILE A 274 38.43 6.54 -0.11
CA ILE A 274 37.37 7.51 -0.42
C ILE A 274 38.03 8.81 -0.86
N VAL A 275 37.54 9.33 -1.99
CA VAL A 275 37.78 10.70 -2.43
C VAL A 275 36.42 11.39 -2.54
N GLY A 276 36.26 12.44 -1.73
CA GLY A 276 35.07 13.25 -1.64
C GLY A 276 34.73 13.98 -2.95
N PRO A 277 33.51 14.50 -3.07
CA PRO A 277 33.07 15.23 -4.25
C PRO A 277 33.87 16.52 -4.49
N ASP A 278 33.77 17.05 -5.70
CA ASP A 278 34.39 18.34 -6.04
C ASP A 278 33.73 19.48 -5.23
N LEU A 279 34.50 20.52 -4.89
CA LEU A 279 33.99 21.70 -4.16
C LEU A 279 32.77 22.33 -4.84
N ASP A 280 32.80 22.39 -6.17
CA ASP A 280 31.76 23.03 -6.98
C ASP A 280 30.56 22.10 -7.25
N ALA A 281 30.56 20.86 -6.75
CA ALA A 281 29.41 19.95 -6.85
C ALA A 281 28.23 20.40 -5.96
N GLY A 282 28.50 21.24 -4.94
CA GLY A 282 27.48 21.82 -4.06
C GLY A 282 26.69 20.82 -3.21
N LYS A 283 27.15 19.56 -3.14
CA LYS A 283 26.48 18.45 -2.42
C LYS A 283 27.52 17.53 -1.78
N MET A 284 27.17 16.96 -0.63
CA MET A 284 27.94 15.88 0.00
C MET A 284 27.64 14.56 -0.71
N ALA A 285 28.64 13.67 -0.73
CA ALA A 285 28.44 12.30 -1.19
C ALA A 285 28.04 11.38 -0.03
N VAL A 286 27.41 10.25 -0.34
CA VAL A 286 27.01 9.23 0.65
C VAL A 286 27.46 7.89 0.13
N ILE A 287 28.03 7.05 0.98
CA ILE A 287 28.29 5.65 0.66
C ILE A 287 27.89 4.80 1.86
N SER A 288 27.12 3.74 1.63
CA SER A 288 26.56 2.90 2.70
C SER A 288 26.83 1.42 2.51
N ILE A 289 26.79 0.66 3.59
CA ILE A 289 26.78 -0.80 3.61
C ILE A 289 25.77 -1.30 4.64
N GLY A 290 25.16 -2.46 4.39
CA GLY A 290 24.06 -2.97 5.22
C GLY A 290 22.68 -2.52 4.73
N ASP A 291 22.55 -2.03 3.50
CA ASP A 291 21.27 -1.59 2.93
C ASP A 291 20.27 -2.74 2.80
N ARG A 292 20.74 -3.98 2.58
CA ARG A 292 19.89 -5.17 2.50
C ARG A 292 19.61 -5.75 3.88
N GLU A 293 20.63 -5.76 4.73
CA GLU A 293 20.61 -6.32 6.08
C GLU A 293 19.77 -5.48 7.05
N GLN A 294 19.81 -4.15 6.90
CA GLN A 294 19.08 -3.21 7.75
C GLN A 294 19.38 -3.43 9.24
N TRP A 295 20.65 -3.33 9.63
CA TRP A 295 21.10 -3.63 10.98
C TRP A 295 20.40 -2.81 12.07
N ARG A 296 20.00 -3.50 13.14
CA ARG A 296 19.32 -2.91 14.31
C ARG A 296 20.24 -2.77 15.49
N HIS A 297 20.78 -3.90 15.96
CA HIS A 297 21.62 -3.98 17.14
C HIS A 297 22.96 -4.54 16.74
N PHE A 298 23.98 -3.70 16.77
CA PHE A 298 25.28 -4.08 16.24
C PHE A 298 26.40 -3.36 16.96
N GLN A 299 27.59 -3.94 16.83
CA GLN A 299 28.82 -3.18 17.02
C GLN A 299 29.61 -3.10 15.73
N ALA A 300 30.21 -1.96 15.50
CA ALA A 300 31.16 -1.73 14.44
C ALA A 300 32.56 -1.52 15.05
N ASP A 301 33.56 -2.14 14.44
CA ASP A 301 34.97 -1.88 14.73
C ASP A 301 35.61 -1.35 13.45
N ILE A 302 35.97 -0.08 13.50
CA ILE A 302 36.48 0.67 12.36
C ILE A 302 37.91 1.12 12.63
N GLU A 303 38.75 1.03 11.61
CA GLU A 303 40.11 1.56 11.62
C GLU A 303 40.28 2.42 10.38
N PHE A 304 40.71 3.66 10.56
CA PHE A 304 40.69 4.66 9.50
C PHE A 304 41.77 5.72 9.64
N VAL A 305 42.03 6.42 8.54
CA VAL A 305 42.89 7.61 8.43
C VAL A 305 42.09 8.66 7.65
N ILE A 306 42.01 9.89 8.15
CA ILE A 306 41.48 11.03 7.39
C ILE A 306 42.67 11.89 6.99
N GLU A 307 42.98 11.96 5.70
CA GLU A 307 44.11 12.74 5.18
C GLU A 307 43.75 14.22 4.99
N LYS A 308 42.50 14.48 4.59
CA LYS A 308 41.95 15.83 4.38
C LYS A 308 40.44 15.80 4.59
N GLY A 309 39.87 16.89 5.08
CA GLY A 309 38.42 17.11 5.15
C GLY A 309 37.74 16.43 6.34
N ASP A 310 36.42 16.30 6.24
CA ASP A 310 35.55 15.79 7.30
C ASP A 310 34.66 14.66 6.77
N LEU A 311 34.30 13.74 7.67
CA LEU A 311 33.36 12.65 7.45
C LEU A 311 32.30 12.66 8.55
N GLU A 312 31.11 12.17 8.23
CA GLU A 312 30.10 11.85 9.23
C GLU A 312 29.68 10.40 9.08
N LEU A 313 29.73 9.65 10.19
CA LEU A 313 29.28 8.27 10.23
C LEU A 313 27.81 8.24 10.64
N TYR A 314 26.96 7.83 9.72
CA TYR A 314 25.53 7.64 9.95
C TYR A 314 25.28 6.19 10.34
N LEU A 315 24.57 5.99 11.44
CA LEU A 315 24.20 4.67 11.97
C LEU A 315 22.70 4.50 11.84
N ARG A 316 22.27 3.30 11.43
CA ARG A 316 20.86 3.00 11.08
C ARG A 316 20.35 3.95 10.00
N LEU A 317 21.17 4.17 8.99
CA LEU A 317 20.85 4.99 7.83
C LEU A 317 19.75 4.32 7.00
N GLY A 318 18.64 5.02 6.81
CA GLY A 318 17.60 4.62 5.86
C GLY A 318 18.01 4.92 4.42
N ARG A 319 17.04 5.21 3.54
CA ARG A 319 17.33 5.55 2.13
C ARG A 319 18.20 6.81 1.97
N SER A 320 18.11 7.74 2.90
CA SER A 320 18.88 8.98 2.90
C SER A 320 19.05 9.52 4.32
N PRO A 321 20.09 10.34 4.57
CA PRO A 321 20.22 11.10 5.80
C PRO A 321 18.94 11.89 6.13
N ASN A 322 18.52 11.84 7.39
CA ASN A 322 17.38 12.61 7.90
C ASN A 322 17.59 12.94 9.40
N PRO A 323 16.81 13.86 10.00
CA PRO A 323 16.98 14.27 11.40
C PRO A 323 16.86 13.13 12.43
N ASN A 324 16.18 12.05 12.08
CA ASN A 324 16.01 10.87 12.92
C ASN A 324 17.15 9.85 12.76
N THR A 325 18.10 10.07 11.87
CA THR A 325 19.28 9.20 11.75
C THR A 325 20.29 9.55 12.84
N LEU A 326 20.99 8.54 13.35
CA LEU A 326 22.07 8.73 14.31
C LEU A 326 23.35 9.10 13.57
N VAL A 327 24.06 10.12 14.04
CA VAL A 327 25.25 10.67 13.39
C VAL A 327 26.39 10.75 14.39
N TYR A 328 27.55 10.23 14.01
CA TYR A 328 28.79 10.38 14.75
C TYR A 328 29.82 11.13 13.89
N PRO A 329 30.19 12.37 14.26
CA PRO A 329 31.10 13.18 13.44
C PRO A 329 32.55 12.69 13.55
N LEU A 330 33.23 12.59 12.41
CA LEU A 330 34.66 12.29 12.30
C LEU A 330 35.34 13.50 11.64
N ARG A 331 35.74 14.49 12.46
CA ARG A 331 36.14 15.82 11.97
C ARG A 331 37.61 16.12 12.24
N THR A 332 38.25 16.84 11.31
CA THR A 332 39.60 17.37 11.43
C THR A 332 39.64 18.87 11.71
N THR A 333 38.54 19.60 11.46
CA THR A 333 38.51 21.08 11.54
C THR A 333 37.50 21.68 12.53
N SER A 334 36.88 20.89 13.42
CA SER A 334 35.78 21.39 14.27
C SER A 334 36.25 22.11 15.55
N THR A 335 35.42 23.04 16.06
CA THR A 335 35.61 23.72 17.35
C THR A 335 34.95 23.00 18.53
N SER A 336 34.22 21.91 18.27
CA SER A 336 33.56 21.11 19.31
C SER A 336 33.80 19.62 19.09
N GLY A 337 33.97 18.88 20.19
CA GLY A 337 34.22 17.43 20.17
C GLY A 337 35.69 17.05 19.99
N VAL A 338 35.93 15.78 19.65
CA VAL A 338 37.27 15.23 19.43
C VAL A 338 37.74 15.66 18.04
N ILE A 339 38.83 16.42 17.97
CA ILE A 339 39.45 16.84 16.70
C ILE A 339 40.48 15.79 16.30
N LEU A 340 40.31 15.22 15.12
CA LEU A 340 41.23 14.25 14.55
C LEU A 340 42.37 14.96 13.81
N GLN A 341 43.59 14.50 14.04
CA GLN A 341 44.78 14.98 13.33
C GLN A 341 44.82 14.36 11.93
N PRO A 342 44.91 15.18 10.87
CA PRO A 342 45.05 14.67 9.50
C PRO A 342 46.23 13.71 9.35
N GLY A 343 46.03 12.61 8.62
CA GLY A 343 47.04 11.58 8.36
C GLY A 343 47.32 10.63 9.53
N LYS A 344 46.80 10.90 10.73
CA LYS A 344 46.92 9.98 11.87
C LYS A 344 45.93 8.82 11.73
N LYS A 345 46.39 7.64 12.14
CA LYS A 345 45.58 6.41 12.17
C LYS A 345 44.77 6.35 13.45
N TYR A 346 43.49 6.05 13.29
CA TYR A 346 42.50 5.94 14.36
C TYR A 346 41.82 4.58 14.30
N ALA A 347 41.49 4.03 15.46
CA ALA A 347 40.55 2.93 15.58
C ALA A 347 39.40 3.35 16.50
N ALA A 348 38.18 2.98 16.16
CA ALA A 348 37.00 3.25 16.98
C ALA A 348 36.12 2.01 17.07
N ARG A 349 35.61 1.75 18.28
CA ARG A 349 34.55 0.78 18.51
C ARG A 349 33.26 1.52 18.78
N ILE A 350 32.25 1.18 18.00
CA ILE A 350 30.95 1.81 18.00
C ILE A 350 29.92 0.75 18.31
N SER A 351 28.96 1.07 19.16
CA SER A 351 27.93 0.13 19.60
C SER A 351 26.58 0.82 19.57
N VAL A 352 25.60 0.18 18.93
CA VAL A 352 24.21 0.61 18.93
C VAL A 352 23.37 -0.56 19.43
N ILE A 353 23.06 -0.61 20.72
CA ILE A 353 22.31 -1.69 21.36
C ILE A 353 21.02 -1.11 21.92
N GLY A 354 19.87 -1.63 21.48
CA GLY A 354 18.59 -1.02 21.81
C GLY A 354 18.54 0.48 21.46
N SER A 355 18.17 1.30 22.43
CA SER A 355 18.22 2.77 22.38
C SER A 355 19.52 3.36 22.95
N GLN A 356 20.57 2.57 23.16
CA GLN A 356 21.85 3.09 23.65
C GLN A 356 22.86 3.15 22.51
N PHE A 357 23.45 4.32 22.31
CA PHE A 357 24.60 4.53 21.45
C PHE A 357 25.85 4.70 22.30
N SER A 358 26.95 4.08 21.90
CA SER A 358 28.27 4.43 22.40
C SER A 358 29.34 4.39 21.33
N ALA A 359 30.32 5.28 21.43
CA ALA A 359 31.49 5.32 20.58
C ALA A 359 32.73 5.58 21.43
N ARG A 360 33.78 4.80 21.21
CA ARG A 360 35.08 4.99 21.86
C ARG A 360 36.21 4.81 20.87
N PHE A 361 37.23 5.65 20.95
CA PHE A 361 38.49 5.38 20.29
C PHE A 361 39.21 4.23 21.00
N VAL A 362 39.98 3.45 20.25
CA VAL A 362 40.74 2.30 20.71
C VAL A 362 42.22 2.59 20.43
N GLY A 363 43.03 2.67 21.47
CA GLY A 363 44.47 2.97 21.39
C GLY A 363 44.92 3.87 22.54
N GLU A 364 46.22 3.87 22.83
CA GLU A 364 46.81 4.64 23.95
C GLU A 364 46.87 6.15 23.68
N ASP A 365 46.92 6.55 22.40
CA ASP A 365 47.20 7.93 22.01
C ASP A 365 46.00 8.89 22.12
N ILE A 366 44.83 8.41 22.56
CA ILE A 366 43.58 9.17 22.63
C ILE A 366 42.84 8.78 23.90
N ASP A 367 43.14 9.48 24.99
CA ASP A 367 42.38 9.37 26.23
C ASP A 367 41.08 10.17 26.12
N THR A 368 40.14 9.64 25.32
CA THR A 368 38.78 10.15 25.27
C THR A 368 37.86 9.20 25.98
N ARG A 369 37.13 9.71 26.99
CA ARG A 369 36.02 8.98 27.60
C ARG A 369 35.06 8.51 26.49
N PRO A 370 34.50 7.30 26.60
CA PRO A 370 33.47 6.85 25.67
C PRO A 370 32.35 7.87 25.57
N TYR A 371 31.98 8.26 24.36
CA TYR A 371 30.75 8.98 24.11
C TYR A 371 29.59 8.01 24.28
N VAL A 372 28.60 8.37 25.08
CA VAL A 372 27.40 7.58 25.31
C VAL A 372 26.19 8.49 25.19
N GLU A 373 25.17 8.04 24.47
CA GLU A 373 23.93 8.77 24.24
C GLU A 373 22.74 7.80 24.34
N ASP A 374 21.69 8.22 25.06
CA ASP A 374 20.40 7.56 25.02
C ASP A 374 19.59 8.12 23.85
N LEU A 375 19.28 7.26 22.90
CA LEU A 375 18.58 7.59 21.67
C LEU A 375 17.09 7.77 21.94
N ALA A 376 16.53 8.89 21.53
CA ALA A 376 15.09 9.09 21.55
C ALA A 376 14.36 8.03 20.71
N TRP A 377 13.16 7.63 21.14
CA TRP A 377 12.32 6.63 20.46
C TRP A 377 11.96 6.98 19.00
N MET A 378 12.06 8.26 18.62
CA MET A 378 11.85 8.76 17.25
C MET A 378 13.05 8.50 16.32
N LYS A 379 14.24 8.20 16.86
CA LYS A 379 15.42 7.87 16.05
C LYS A 379 15.19 6.58 15.27
N ALA A 380 15.85 6.48 14.13
CA ALA A 380 15.83 5.28 13.30
C ALA A 380 16.25 4.05 14.13
N ARG A 381 15.51 2.95 13.96
CA ARG A 381 15.70 1.69 14.71
C ARG A 381 16.47 0.64 13.93
N LYS A 382 16.51 0.77 12.61
CA LYS A 382 17.23 -0.10 11.67
C LYS A 382 17.79 0.71 10.52
N GLY A 383 18.84 0.20 9.90
CA GLY A 383 19.36 0.74 8.65
C GLY A 383 20.81 0.34 8.39
N ALA A 384 21.36 0.86 7.31
CA ALA A 384 22.74 0.71 6.94
C ALA A 384 23.69 1.47 7.89
N ILE A 385 25.00 1.23 7.76
CA ILE A 385 26.01 2.18 8.20
C ILE A 385 26.44 2.98 6.97
N GLY A 386 26.35 4.31 7.06
CA GLY A 386 26.70 5.21 5.98
C GLY A 386 27.83 6.17 6.35
N LEU A 387 28.60 6.56 5.35
CA LEU A 387 29.56 7.65 5.42
C LEU A 387 29.03 8.79 4.57
N VAL A 388 28.79 9.94 5.19
CA VAL A 388 28.53 11.20 4.47
C VAL A 388 29.87 11.92 4.34
N VAL A 389 30.23 12.19 3.10
CA VAL A 389 31.57 12.63 2.70
C VAL A 389 31.49 14.08 2.22
N SER A 390 32.13 14.96 2.97
CA SER A 390 32.27 16.38 2.60
C SER A 390 33.13 16.55 1.34
N PRO A 391 32.99 17.68 0.63
CA PRO A 391 33.85 17.98 -0.51
C PRO A 391 35.34 17.95 -0.16
N GLU A 392 36.15 17.50 -1.11
CA GLU A 392 37.61 17.33 -0.99
C GLU A 392 38.11 16.38 0.11
N THR A 393 37.23 15.67 0.80
CA THR A 393 37.62 14.73 1.84
C THR A 393 38.44 13.59 1.23
N ARG A 394 39.53 13.19 1.89
CA ARG A 394 40.30 11.99 1.56
C ARG A 394 40.42 11.13 2.79
N ALA A 395 39.96 9.90 2.69
CA ALA A 395 39.99 8.98 3.81
C ALA A 395 40.25 7.55 3.35
N LYS A 396 40.85 6.78 4.25
CA LYS A 396 41.14 5.36 4.06
C LYS A 396 40.66 4.58 5.27
N PHE A 397 39.85 3.56 5.06
CA PHE A 397 39.44 2.58 6.07
C PHE A 397 40.19 1.28 5.82
N THR A 398 40.94 0.81 6.80
CA THR A 398 41.71 -0.45 6.75
C THR A 398 41.08 -1.57 7.57
N ARG A 399 40.07 -1.23 8.38
CA ARG A 399 39.19 -2.19 9.03
C ARG A 399 37.79 -1.59 9.05
N PHE A 400 36.82 -2.34 8.60
CA PHE A 400 35.42 -1.99 8.77
C PHE A 400 34.68 -3.30 8.94
N ARG A 401 34.36 -3.65 10.18
CA ARG A 401 33.67 -4.90 10.48
C ARG A 401 32.52 -4.67 11.43
N VAL A 402 31.46 -5.43 11.24
CA VAL A 402 30.22 -5.34 12.00
C VAL A 402 29.92 -6.68 12.63
N ARG A 403 29.52 -6.70 13.90
CA ARG A 403 28.88 -7.87 14.51
C ARG A 403 27.43 -7.52 14.80
N GLU A 404 26.53 -8.25 14.18
CA GLU A 404 25.10 -8.13 14.42
C GLU A 404 24.70 -9.06 15.56
N LEU A 405 23.86 -8.57 16.48
CA LEU A 405 23.38 -9.36 17.61
C LEU A 405 22.34 -10.42 17.24
N ARG A 406 21.92 -10.50 15.98
CA ARG A 406 20.75 -11.25 15.56
C ARG A 406 21.09 -12.38 14.61
#